data_AF-Q13N52-F1
#
_entry.id   AF-Q13N52-F1
#
_cell.length_a   1.000
_cell.length_b   1.000
_cell.length_c   1.000
_cell.angle_alpha   90.00
_cell.angle_beta   90.00
_cell.angle_gamma   90.00
#
_symmetry.space_group_name_H-M   'P 1'
#
loop_
_entity.id
_entity.type
_entity.pdbx_description
1 polymer ?
#
loop_
_entity_poly.entity_id
_entity_poly.type
_entity_poly.pdbx_seq_one_letter_code
_entity_poly.pdbx_strand_id
1 'polypeptide(L)'
;MDPLRSAAPAAPRARWTPCTRACYLTLQWPVVDSQHGPRARAQPPACVPALPQPPHRLLAICDEAGLRDLVLCHMRRLRLTPLFARAGHCFDCVASRVADFVVESCGGPLYYSERRAHLQAGSGLPLLLDEEGRELWLVQLWHAFDDVGFPPALRADFWSWAEPLSVHLLAPHARHAGLTRYPYDTVRSWFLAPAAAEPLADHDTRRSP
;
A
#
# COMPACT_ATOMS: atom_id res chain seq x y z
N MET A 1 55.74 5.73 2.03
CA MET A 1 54.73 5.07 1.18
C MET A 1 53.65 4.54 2.11
N ASP A 2 52.61 5.34 2.36
CA ASP A 2 51.43 4.91 3.12
C ASP A 2 50.39 4.36 2.13
N PRO A 3 49.86 3.14 2.33
CA PRO A 3 48.77 2.67 1.51
C PRO A 3 47.47 3.33 1.98
N LEU A 4 46.88 4.15 1.10
CA LEU A 4 45.51 4.62 1.20
C LEU A 4 44.58 3.41 1.34
N ARG A 5 44.17 3.15 2.58
CA ARG A 5 43.13 2.20 2.91
C ARG A 5 41.81 2.78 2.40
N SER A 6 41.45 2.42 1.18
CA SER A 6 40.16 2.73 0.58
C SER A 6 39.07 2.18 1.51
N ALA A 7 38.38 3.08 2.22
CA ALA A 7 37.23 2.72 3.03
C ALA A 7 36.15 2.23 2.08
N ALA A 8 35.86 0.93 2.12
CA ALA A 8 34.69 0.37 1.44
C ALA A 8 33.47 1.21 1.85
N PRO A 9 32.58 1.60 0.91
CA PRO A 9 31.36 2.31 1.27
C PRO A 9 30.62 1.46 2.31
N ALA A 10 30.30 2.07 3.45
CA ALA A 10 29.57 1.40 4.50
C ALA A 10 28.29 0.81 3.90
N ALA A 11 28.08 -0.50 4.10
CA ALA A 11 26.87 -1.16 3.65
C ALA A 11 25.65 -0.34 4.14
N PRO A 12 24.68 -0.04 3.26
CA PRO A 12 23.55 0.81 3.61
C PRO A 12 22.77 0.17 4.76
N ARG A 13 23.00 0.69 5.97
CA ARG A 13 22.30 0.23 7.17
C ARG A 13 20.82 0.56 7.03
N ALA A 14 19.95 -0.40 7.31
CA ALA A 14 18.53 -0.12 7.17
C ALA A 14 18.10 1.07 8.04
N ARG A 15 17.30 1.95 7.45
CA ARG A 15 17.12 3.34 7.91
C ARG A 15 16.16 3.47 9.09
N TRP A 16 15.48 2.38 9.42
CA TRP A 16 14.51 2.33 10.48
C TRP A 16 15.04 1.56 11.71
N THR A 17 14.72 2.07 12.92
CA THR A 17 15.09 1.46 14.21
C THR A 17 13.83 1.04 14.97
N PRO A 18 13.69 -0.23 15.39
CA PRO A 18 12.53 -0.70 16.15
C PRO A 18 12.40 0.01 17.51
N CYS A 19 11.21 0.55 17.82
CA CYS A 19 10.87 1.05 19.16
C CYS A 19 10.78 -0.10 20.17
N THR A 20 10.18 -1.23 19.77
CA THR A 20 9.92 -2.38 20.64
C THR A 20 9.89 -3.68 19.83
N ARG A 21 9.76 -4.83 20.49
CA ARG A 21 9.49 -6.12 19.82
C ARG A 21 8.21 -6.11 18.98
N ALA A 22 7.22 -5.26 19.31
CA ALA A 22 5.98 -5.15 18.56
C ALA A 22 6.22 -4.72 17.10
N CYS A 23 7.32 -4.01 16.82
CA CYS A 23 7.66 -3.60 15.46
C CYS A 23 8.10 -4.74 14.53
N TYR A 24 8.37 -5.93 15.07
CA TYR A 24 8.71 -7.12 14.29
C TYR A 24 7.50 -7.99 13.98
N LEU A 25 6.37 -7.72 14.64
CA LEU A 25 5.15 -8.46 14.40
C LEU A 25 4.53 -8.02 13.07
N THR A 26 3.92 -8.96 12.38
CA THR A 26 2.97 -8.67 11.32
C THR A 26 1.79 -7.94 11.95
N LEU A 27 1.47 -6.74 11.47
CA LEU A 27 0.28 -6.05 11.95
C LEU A 27 -0.95 -6.81 11.47
N GLN A 28 -1.84 -7.19 12.38
CA GLN A 28 -3.13 -7.81 12.03
C GLN A 28 -4.22 -6.76 12.16
N TRP A 29 -5.03 -6.53 11.11
CA TRP A 29 -5.95 -5.39 11.08
C TRP A 29 -7.26 -5.60 10.30
N PRO A 30 -8.41 -5.21 10.90
CA PRO A 30 -8.96 -5.98 12.00
C PRO A 30 -9.30 -7.38 11.47
N VAL A 31 -8.62 -8.39 12.00
CA VAL A 31 -9.11 -9.76 11.80
C VAL A 31 -10.30 -9.91 12.73
N VAL A 32 -11.53 -9.85 12.19
CA VAL A 32 -12.71 -10.21 12.98
C VAL A 32 -12.53 -11.68 13.36
N ASP A 33 -12.38 -11.97 14.65
CA ASP A 33 -12.48 -13.32 15.16
C ASP A 33 -13.87 -13.84 14.78
N SER A 34 -13.92 -14.62 13.70
CA SER A 34 -15.13 -15.24 13.19
C SER A 34 -15.52 -16.40 14.11
N GLN A 35 -15.78 -16.11 15.40
CA GLN A 35 -16.20 -17.12 16.36
C GLN A 35 -17.72 -17.14 16.58
N HIS A 36 -18.50 -16.13 16.17
CA HIS A 36 -19.93 -16.07 16.50
C HIS A 36 -20.84 -15.43 15.42
N GLY A 37 -20.83 -15.96 14.19
CA GLY A 37 -21.83 -15.67 13.16
C GLY A 37 -22.44 -16.94 12.57
N PRO A 38 -23.69 -16.93 12.05
CA PRO A 38 -24.25 -18.08 11.36
C PRO A 38 -23.28 -18.50 10.26
N ARG A 39 -22.97 -19.81 10.19
CA ARG A 39 -22.00 -20.38 9.23
C ARG A 39 -22.40 -19.99 7.80
N ALA A 40 -21.86 -18.88 7.31
CA ALA A 40 -21.86 -18.57 5.89
C ALA A 40 -21.25 -19.78 5.17
N ARG A 41 -21.86 -20.20 4.05
CA ARG A 41 -21.33 -21.29 3.22
C ARG A 41 -19.85 -21.01 2.98
N ALA A 42 -18.99 -21.94 3.41
CA ALA A 42 -17.55 -21.83 3.22
C ALA A 42 -17.28 -21.66 1.71
N GLN A 43 -16.81 -20.48 1.31
CA GLN A 43 -16.35 -20.25 -0.04
C GLN A 43 -15.06 -21.07 -0.27
N PRO A 44 -14.85 -21.59 -1.49
CA PRO A 44 -13.65 -22.34 -1.78
C PRO A 44 -12.42 -21.46 -1.50
N PRO A 45 -11.35 -22.03 -0.90
CA PRO A 45 -10.14 -21.30 -0.61
C PRO A 45 -9.63 -20.64 -1.89
N ALA A 46 -9.31 -19.35 -1.83
CA ALA A 46 -8.77 -18.65 -2.99
C ALA A 46 -7.48 -19.33 -3.45
N CYS A 47 -7.36 -19.59 -4.75
CA CYS A 47 -6.05 -19.66 -5.37
C CYS A 47 -5.48 -18.24 -5.30
N VAL A 48 -4.54 -17.98 -4.38
CA VAL A 48 -3.89 -16.67 -4.29
C VAL A 48 -3.12 -16.46 -5.59
N PRO A 49 -3.41 -15.41 -6.38
CA PRO A 49 -2.76 -15.22 -7.66
C PRO A 49 -1.25 -15.02 -7.47
N ALA A 50 -0.45 -15.45 -8.44
CA ALA A 50 0.98 -15.14 -8.44
C ALA A 50 1.16 -13.62 -8.31
N LEU A 51 2.01 -13.19 -7.37
CA LEU A 51 2.32 -11.79 -7.18
C LEU A 51 3.28 -11.35 -8.30
N PRO A 52 2.89 -10.45 -9.23
CA PRO A 52 3.83 -9.90 -10.19
C PRO A 52 4.98 -9.17 -9.47
N GLN A 53 6.14 -9.10 -10.10
CA GLN A 53 7.19 -8.20 -9.66
C GLN A 53 6.82 -6.76 -10.06
N PRO A 54 7.02 -5.76 -9.19
CA PRO A 54 6.82 -4.39 -9.58
C PRO A 54 7.83 -4.00 -10.67
N PRO A 55 7.44 -3.20 -11.67
CA PRO A 55 8.36 -2.79 -12.72
C PRO A 55 9.56 -2.02 -12.16
N HIS A 56 10.80 -2.44 -12.48
CA HIS A 56 12.03 -1.77 -12.04
C HIS A 56 12.09 -0.28 -12.45
N ARG A 57 11.35 0.11 -13.49
CA ARG A 57 11.23 1.52 -13.91
C ARG A 57 10.61 2.42 -12.85
N LEU A 58 9.84 1.87 -11.90
CA LEU A 58 9.33 2.63 -10.75
C LEU A 58 10.48 3.24 -9.95
N LEU A 59 11.45 2.42 -9.54
CA LEU A 59 12.62 2.91 -8.80
C LEU A 59 13.54 3.77 -9.70
N ALA A 60 13.70 3.41 -10.98
CA ALA A 60 14.56 4.17 -11.88
C ALA A 60 14.07 5.59 -12.14
N ILE A 61 12.75 5.83 -12.13
CA ILE A 61 12.14 7.13 -12.44
C ILE A 61 11.77 7.90 -11.16
N CYS A 62 11.20 7.25 -10.15
CA CYS A 62 10.82 7.90 -8.89
C CYS A 62 11.94 8.00 -7.88
N ASP A 63 13.06 7.30 -8.09
CA ASP A 63 14.12 7.09 -7.10
C ASP A 63 13.63 6.49 -5.75
N GLU A 64 14.56 6.29 -4.81
CA GLU A 64 14.21 5.75 -3.49
C GLU A 64 13.36 6.75 -2.69
N ALA A 65 13.65 8.05 -2.77
CA ALA A 65 12.94 9.08 -2.01
C ALA A 65 11.50 9.21 -2.49
N GLY A 66 11.25 9.23 -3.80
CA GLY A 66 9.88 9.32 -4.33
C GLY A 66 9.02 8.11 -3.95
N LEU A 67 9.57 6.89 -3.95
CA LEU A 67 8.85 5.70 -3.48
C LEU A 67 8.56 5.76 -1.97
N ARG A 68 9.53 6.22 -1.17
CA ARG A 68 9.32 6.40 0.27
C ARG A 68 8.25 7.46 0.55
N ASP A 69 8.27 8.58 -0.15
CA ASP A 69 7.30 9.66 0.03
C ASP A 69 5.88 9.20 -0.28
N LEU A 70 5.68 8.44 -1.37
CA LEU A 70 4.41 7.80 -1.69
C LEU A 70 3.93 6.90 -0.53
N VAL A 71 4.78 5.99 -0.07
CA VAL A 71 4.41 5.03 0.98
C VAL A 71 4.12 5.74 2.31
N LEU A 72 4.95 6.72 2.69
CA LEU A 72 4.74 7.46 3.93
C LEU A 72 3.50 8.36 3.85
N CYS A 73 3.18 8.91 2.68
CA CYS A 73 1.90 9.60 2.43
C CYS A 73 0.72 8.63 2.60
N HIS A 74 0.78 7.46 1.95
CA HIS A 74 -0.25 6.43 2.06
C HIS A 74 -0.47 5.98 3.50
N MET A 75 0.60 5.68 4.23
CA MET A 75 0.52 5.33 5.65
C MET A 75 -0.13 6.46 6.46
N ARG A 76 0.27 7.72 6.27
CA ARG A 76 -0.34 8.87 6.96
C ARG A 76 -1.84 9.00 6.68
N ARG A 77 -2.29 8.72 5.46
CA ARG A 77 -3.71 8.65 5.12
C ARG A 77 -4.41 7.52 5.85
N LEU A 78 -3.83 6.32 5.86
CA LEU A 78 -4.37 5.17 6.57
C LEU A 78 -4.48 5.42 8.09
N ARG A 79 -3.57 6.21 8.66
CA ARG A 79 -3.62 6.63 10.08
C ARG A 79 -4.94 7.31 10.47
N LEU A 80 -5.58 7.99 9.53
CA LEU A 80 -6.81 8.75 9.75
C LEU A 80 -8.08 7.93 9.50
N THR A 81 -7.95 6.70 8.99
CA THR A 81 -9.09 5.83 8.79
C THR A 81 -9.29 4.92 10.01
N PRO A 82 -10.43 4.23 10.12
CA PRO A 82 -10.58 3.15 11.08
C PRO A 82 -9.46 2.11 10.97
N LEU A 83 -8.68 2.06 9.88
CA LEU A 83 -7.58 1.10 9.70
C LEU A 83 -6.38 1.27 10.64
N PHE A 84 -6.21 2.43 11.26
CA PHE A 84 -5.07 2.65 12.14
C PHE A 84 -5.45 3.47 13.37
N ALA A 85 -6.75 3.57 13.68
CA ALA A 85 -7.26 4.22 14.89
C ALA A 85 -6.65 3.65 16.19
N ARG A 86 -6.10 2.43 16.17
CA ARG A 86 -5.44 1.76 17.31
C ARG A 86 -3.93 1.56 17.14
N ALA A 87 -3.30 2.21 16.15
CA ALA A 87 -1.90 1.95 15.77
C ALA A 87 -0.84 2.23 16.84
N GLY A 88 -1.23 2.91 17.92
CA GLY A 88 -0.36 3.14 19.07
C GLY A 88 0.92 3.92 18.72
N HIS A 89 1.93 3.76 19.58
CA HIS A 89 3.16 4.55 19.55
C HIS A 89 4.21 4.07 18.54
N CYS A 90 4.00 2.93 17.87
CA CYS A 90 4.96 2.36 16.92
C CYS A 90 4.54 2.55 15.45
N PHE A 91 3.63 3.48 15.16
CA PHE A 91 3.16 3.76 13.80
C PHE A 91 4.28 4.18 12.83
N ASP A 92 5.10 5.18 13.20
CA ASP A 92 6.17 5.68 12.32
C ASP A 92 7.22 4.60 12.03
N CYS A 93 7.41 3.71 13.01
CA CYS A 93 8.24 2.53 12.87
C CYS A 93 7.76 1.61 11.75
N VAL A 94 6.47 1.29 11.82
CA VAL A 94 5.81 0.42 10.85
C VAL A 94 5.81 1.08 9.48
N ALA A 95 5.47 2.36 9.38
CA ALA A 95 5.44 3.08 8.12
C ALA A 95 6.79 3.04 7.40
N SER A 96 7.88 3.23 8.16
CA SER A 96 9.24 3.12 7.63
C SER A 96 9.56 1.69 7.15
N ARG A 97 9.15 0.67 7.91
CA ARG A 97 9.31 -0.75 7.52
C ARG A 97 8.52 -1.11 6.25
N VAL A 98 7.31 -0.56 6.08
CA VAL A 98 6.52 -0.72 4.85
C VAL A 98 7.23 -0.04 3.68
N ALA A 99 7.81 1.14 3.89
CA ALA A 99 8.59 1.83 2.87
C ALA A 99 9.83 1.02 2.45
N ASP A 100 10.56 0.43 3.40
CA ASP A 100 11.68 -0.47 3.10
C ASP A 100 11.24 -1.67 2.26
N PHE A 101 10.09 -2.29 2.58
CA PHE A 101 9.52 -3.39 1.79
C PHE A 101 9.22 -2.98 0.34
N VAL A 102 8.62 -1.81 0.13
CA VAL A 102 8.26 -1.32 -1.22
C VAL A 102 9.52 -0.98 -2.03
N VAL A 103 10.47 -0.26 -1.42
CA VAL A 103 11.75 0.07 -2.06
C VAL A 103 12.49 -1.19 -2.50
N GLU A 104 12.63 -2.17 -1.60
CA GLU A 104 13.27 -3.45 -1.91
C GLU A 104 12.51 -4.21 -3.01
N SER A 105 11.17 -4.27 -2.92
CA SER A 105 10.34 -4.94 -3.93
C SER A 105 10.54 -4.33 -5.32
N CYS A 106 10.72 -3.01 -5.42
CA CYS A 106 11.00 -2.30 -6.67
C CYS A 106 12.45 -2.48 -7.19
N GLY A 107 13.29 -3.28 -6.52
CA GLY A 107 14.68 -3.54 -6.88
C GLY A 107 15.69 -2.66 -6.16
N GLY A 108 15.29 -2.00 -5.07
CA GLY A 108 16.17 -1.20 -4.23
C GLY A 108 17.06 -2.05 -3.31
N PRO A 109 17.84 -1.41 -2.43
CA PRO A 109 18.68 -2.11 -1.45
C PRO A 109 17.85 -3.02 -0.54
N LEU A 110 18.48 -4.07 0.01
CA LEU A 110 17.85 -5.12 0.82
C LEU A 110 17.50 -4.66 2.26
N TYR A 111 16.98 -3.45 2.42
CA TYR A 111 16.67 -2.85 3.72
C TYR A 111 15.69 -3.69 4.55
N TYR A 112 14.74 -4.34 3.89
CA TYR A 112 13.69 -5.12 4.53
C TYR A 112 14.18 -6.52 4.88
N SER A 113 14.80 -7.21 3.92
CA SER A 113 15.24 -8.60 4.07
C SER A 113 16.45 -8.74 4.99
N GLU A 114 17.40 -7.80 4.98
CA GLU A 114 18.57 -7.84 5.88
C GLU A 114 18.16 -7.86 7.36
N ARG A 115 17.06 -7.19 7.71
CA ARG A 115 16.52 -7.20 9.09
C ARG A 115 15.53 -8.33 9.35
N ARG A 116 15.10 -9.06 8.30
CA ARG A 116 14.19 -10.21 8.35
C ARG A 116 14.87 -11.59 8.30
N ALA A 117 16.21 -11.67 8.27
CA ALA A 117 16.96 -12.94 8.26
C ALA A 117 16.62 -13.95 9.39
N HIS A 118 15.76 -13.57 10.35
CA HIS A 118 15.26 -14.41 11.44
C HIS A 118 13.75 -14.76 11.38
N LEU A 119 13.00 -14.37 10.34
CA LEU A 119 11.56 -14.65 10.23
C LEU A 119 11.25 -15.57 9.03
N GLN A 120 10.55 -16.67 9.30
CA GLN A 120 10.20 -17.73 8.35
C GLN A 120 9.51 -17.21 7.08
N ALA A 121 9.91 -17.73 5.92
CA ALA A 121 9.28 -17.46 4.63
C ALA A 121 7.76 -17.72 4.69
N GLY A 122 6.96 -16.81 4.14
CA GLY A 122 5.49 -16.91 4.13
C GLY A 122 4.77 -16.25 5.31
N SER A 123 5.48 -15.84 6.37
CA SER A 123 4.96 -14.99 7.47
C SER A 123 5.26 -13.49 7.26
N GLY A 124 5.49 -13.12 5.99
CA GLY A 124 6.45 -12.11 5.53
C GLY A 124 5.95 -10.69 5.23
N LEU A 125 4.66 -10.41 5.37
CA LEU A 125 4.09 -9.09 5.01
C LEU A 125 4.01 -8.18 6.24
N PRO A 126 4.18 -6.86 6.10
CA PRO A 126 4.16 -5.95 7.25
C PRO A 126 2.76 -5.78 7.86
N LEU A 127 1.70 -6.19 7.14
CA LEU A 127 0.30 -5.93 7.43
C LEU A 127 -0.57 -7.10 6.93
N LEU A 128 -1.60 -7.45 7.68
CA LEU A 128 -2.72 -8.30 7.32
C LEU A 128 -4.03 -7.52 7.43
N LEU A 129 -4.89 -7.65 6.42
CA LEU A 129 -6.14 -6.93 6.22
C LEU A 129 -7.33 -7.90 6.22
N ASP A 130 -8.53 -7.41 6.56
CA ASP A 130 -9.80 -8.01 6.13
C ASP A 130 -10.23 -7.44 4.77
N GLU A 131 -11.41 -7.84 4.29
CA GLU A 131 -11.95 -7.41 2.99
C GLU A 131 -12.18 -5.89 2.93
N GLU A 132 -12.88 -5.33 3.92
CA GLU A 132 -13.12 -3.88 4.01
C GLU A 132 -11.81 -3.11 4.13
N GLY A 133 -10.86 -3.63 4.93
CA GLY A 133 -9.55 -3.03 5.08
C GLY A 133 -8.70 -3.06 3.82
N ARG A 134 -8.88 -4.06 2.95
CA ARG A 134 -8.28 -4.05 1.61
C ARG A 134 -8.85 -2.93 0.74
N GLU A 135 -10.16 -2.71 0.75
CA GLU A 135 -10.77 -1.62 -0.01
C GLU A 135 -10.29 -0.25 0.47
N LEU A 136 -10.29 -0.04 1.79
CA LEU A 136 -9.76 1.17 2.41
C LEU A 136 -8.26 1.36 2.12
N TRP A 137 -7.48 0.28 2.10
CA TRP A 137 -6.06 0.34 1.74
C TRP A 137 -5.86 0.83 0.31
N LEU A 138 -6.61 0.28 -0.64
CA LEU A 138 -6.53 0.63 -2.07
C LEU A 138 -7.02 2.05 -2.35
N VAL A 139 -8.14 2.48 -1.78
CA VAL A 139 -8.66 3.84 -2.01
C VAL A 139 -7.72 4.91 -1.44
N GLN A 140 -7.11 4.67 -0.28
CA GLN A 140 -6.13 5.61 0.28
C GLN A 140 -4.82 5.61 -0.50
N LEU A 141 -4.43 4.49 -1.13
CA LEU A 141 -3.29 4.46 -2.05
C LEU A 141 -3.56 5.32 -3.29
N TRP A 142 -4.76 5.20 -3.84
CA TRP A 142 -5.17 6.01 -4.98
C TRP A 142 -5.01 7.51 -4.70
N HIS A 143 -5.56 7.97 -3.57
CA HIS A 143 -5.42 9.37 -3.17
C HIS A 143 -3.99 9.77 -2.79
N ALA A 144 -3.16 8.84 -2.29
CA ALA A 144 -1.74 9.12 -2.05
C ALA A 144 -1.00 9.44 -3.36
N PHE A 145 -1.39 8.86 -4.49
CA PHE A 145 -0.83 9.24 -5.80
C PHE A 145 -1.10 10.71 -6.14
N ASP A 146 -2.27 11.23 -5.79
CA ASP A 146 -2.61 12.63 -6.04
C ASP A 146 -1.81 13.57 -5.13
N ASP A 147 -1.75 13.26 -3.83
CA ASP A 147 -1.08 14.09 -2.84
C ASP A 147 0.41 14.28 -3.11
N VAL A 148 1.10 13.24 -3.58
CA VAL A 148 2.54 13.29 -3.88
C VAL A 148 2.83 13.67 -5.34
N GLY A 149 1.79 13.96 -6.14
CA GLY A 149 1.96 14.26 -7.57
C GLY A 149 2.56 13.08 -8.35
N PHE A 150 2.21 11.84 -7.99
CA PHE A 150 2.80 10.64 -8.57
C PHE A 150 2.50 10.57 -10.09
N PRO A 151 3.52 10.38 -10.95
CA PRO A 151 3.34 10.49 -12.40
C PRO A 151 2.27 9.53 -12.95
N PRO A 152 1.30 9.98 -13.79
CA PRO A 152 0.23 9.12 -14.29
C PRO A 152 0.71 7.85 -14.99
N ALA A 153 1.85 7.93 -15.70
CA ALA A 153 2.47 6.78 -16.35
C ALA A 153 2.93 5.70 -15.36
N LEU A 154 3.32 6.10 -14.15
CA LEU A 154 3.80 5.19 -13.09
C LEU A 154 2.69 4.73 -12.14
N ARG A 155 1.58 5.47 -12.05
CA ARG A 155 0.41 5.02 -11.29
C ARG A 155 -0.10 3.67 -11.77
N ALA A 156 -0.17 3.49 -13.10
CA ALA A 156 -0.58 2.21 -13.69
C ALA A 156 0.37 1.07 -13.30
N ASP A 157 1.67 1.31 -13.35
CA ASP A 157 2.69 0.32 -12.96
C ASP A 157 2.59 -0.07 -11.50
N PHE A 158 2.54 0.94 -10.63
CA PHE A 158 2.46 0.71 -9.20
C PHE A 158 1.16 -0.02 -8.87
N TRP A 159 0.05 0.37 -9.48
CA TRP A 159 -1.26 -0.26 -9.27
C TRP A 159 -1.31 -1.71 -9.77
N SER A 160 -0.67 -2.00 -10.91
CA SER A 160 -0.58 -3.37 -11.46
C SER A 160 0.11 -4.36 -10.51
N TRP A 161 0.92 -3.84 -9.59
CA TRP A 161 1.53 -4.59 -8.51
C TRP A 161 0.76 -4.51 -7.18
N ALA A 162 0.32 -3.32 -6.79
CA ALA A 162 -0.35 -3.05 -5.52
C ALA A 162 -1.70 -3.75 -5.39
N GLU A 163 -2.48 -3.83 -6.48
CA GLU A 163 -3.79 -4.51 -6.43
C GLU A 163 -3.65 -6.03 -6.20
N PRO A 164 -2.79 -6.76 -6.92
CA PRO A 164 -2.50 -8.15 -6.57
C PRO A 164 -1.86 -8.30 -5.19
N LEU A 165 -0.90 -7.43 -4.82
CA LEU A 165 -0.27 -7.44 -3.49
C LEU A 165 -1.33 -7.34 -2.38
N SER A 166 -2.34 -6.51 -2.55
CA SER A 166 -3.40 -6.34 -1.55
C SER A 166 -4.17 -7.63 -1.24
N VAL A 167 -4.26 -8.58 -2.19
CA VAL A 167 -4.82 -9.91 -1.95
C VAL A 167 -3.90 -10.76 -1.07
N HIS A 168 -2.58 -10.63 -1.25
CA HIS A 168 -1.59 -11.28 -0.38
C HIS A 168 -1.61 -10.68 1.03
N LEU A 169 -1.92 -9.39 1.14
CA LEU A 169 -2.11 -8.70 2.42
C LEU A 169 -3.40 -9.12 3.15
N LEU A 170 -4.33 -9.86 2.54
CA LEU A 170 -5.50 -10.34 3.29
C LEU A 170 -5.10 -11.41 4.31
N ALA A 171 -5.76 -11.42 5.46
CA ALA A 171 -5.68 -12.50 6.43
C ALA A 171 -6.25 -13.80 5.83
N PRO A 172 -5.76 -15.00 6.23
CA PRO A 172 -6.14 -16.26 5.59
C PRO A 172 -7.65 -16.53 5.47
N HIS A 173 -8.45 -16.14 6.48
CA HIS A 173 -9.90 -16.33 6.48
C HIS A 173 -10.64 -15.36 5.55
N ALA A 174 -10.03 -14.21 5.22
CA ALA A 174 -10.56 -13.22 4.28
C ALA A 174 -10.16 -13.51 2.82
N ARG A 175 -9.43 -14.61 2.57
CA ARG A 175 -9.00 -15.00 1.21
C ARG A 175 -9.99 -15.96 0.59
N HIS A 176 -10.81 -15.47 -0.33
CA HIS A 176 -11.76 -16.28 -1.08
C HIS A 176 -11.74 -15.92 -2.58
N ALA A 177 -12.23 -16.82 -3.44
CA ALA A 177 -12.19 -16.62 -4.89
C ALA A 177 -13.11 -15.49 -5.41
N GLY A 178 -14.03 -15.01 -4.56
CA GLY A 178 -15.04 -13.99 -4.90
C GLY A 178 -14.60 -12.55 -4.62
N LEU A 179 -13.32 -12.31 -4.35
CA LEU A 179 -12.82 -10.96 -4.06
C LEU A 179 -13.01 -10.04 -5.26
N THR A 180 -13.55 -8.84 -4.99
CA THR A 180 -13.61 -7.76 -5.98
C THR A 180 -12.21 -7.41 -6.46
N ARG A 181 -12.01 -7.38 -7.78
CA ARG A 181 -10.75 -6.97 -8.42
C ARG A 181 -10.87 -5.52 -8.90
N TYR A 182 -9.78 -4.79 -8.80
CA TYR A 182 -9.74 -3.37 -9.13
C TYR A 182 -8.73 -3.09 -10.25
N PRO A 183 -9.02 -3.42 -11.52
CA PRO A 183 -8.14 -3.06 -12.63
C PRO A 183 -7.90 -1.54 -12.68
N TYR A 184 -6.68 -1.13 -13.02
CA TYR A 184 -6.28 0.29 -12.99
C TYR A 184 -7.24 1.19 -13.79
N ASP A 185 -7.60 0.79 -15.01
CA ASP A 185 -8.48 1.59 -15.87
C ASP A 185 -9.89 1.75 -15.29
N THR A 186 -10.41 0.71 -14.64
CA THR A 186 -11.69 0.75 -13.96
C THR A 186 -11.66 1.78 -12.83
N VAL A 187 -10.65 1.70 -11.95
CA VAL A 187 -10.51 2.63 -10.84
C VAL A 187 -10.31 4.05 -11.35
N ARG A 188 -9.41 4.23 -12.32
CA ARG A 188 -9.17 5.51 -12.98
C ARG A 188 -10.46 6.15 -13.48
N SER A 189 -11.34 5.39 -14.10
CA SER A 189 -12.62 5.91 -14.62
C SER A 189 -13.52 6.52 -13.53
N TRP A 190 -13.47 6.02 -12.30
CA TRP A 190 -14.26 6.55 -11.18
C TRP A 190 -13.80 7.94 -10.73
N PHE A 191 -12.52 8.24 -10.92
CA PHE A 191 -11.91 9.52 -10.55
C PHE A 191 -11.78 10.49 -11.74
N LEU A 192 -12.15 10.07 -12.95
CA LEU A 192 -12.17 10.90 -14.16
C LEU A 192 -13.50 11.65 -14.37
N ALA A 193 -14.49 11.48 -13.49
CA ALA A 193 -15.79 12.14 -13.65
C ALA A 193 -15.59 13.67 -13.75
N PRO A 194 -16.09 14.31 -14.83
CA PRO A 194 -16.11 15.76 -14.86
C PRO A 194 -17.04 16.23 -13.76
N ALA A 195 -16.66 17.31 -13.07
CA ALA A 195 -17.63 18.16 -12.41
C ALA A 195 -18.63 18.58 -13.50
N ALA A 196 -19.72 17.84 -13.63
CA ALA A 196 -20.86 18.27 -14.42
C ALA A 196 -21.40 19.50 -13.69
N ALA A 197 -20.89 20.66 -14.07
CA ALA A 197 -21.59 21.91 -13.87
C ALA A 197 -22.94 21.73 -14.56
N GLU A 198 -23.99 21.57 -13.76
CA GLU A 198 -25.33 21.84 -14.27
C GLU A 198 -25.30 23.24 -14.87
N PRO A 199 -25.68 23.43 -16.14
CA PRO A 199 -25.95 24.77 -16.63
C PRO A 199 -27.11 25.28 -15.80
N LEU A 200 -26.80 26.23 -14.90
CA LEU A 200 -27.80 27.04 -14.22
C LEU A 200 -28.71 27.59 -15.31
N ALA A 201 -29.94 27.09 -15.39
CA ALA A 201 -30.94 27.59 -16.30
C ALA A 201 -31.13 29.08 -15.98
N ASP A 202 -30.62 29.92 -16.87
CA ASP A 202 -30.80 31.35 -16.87
C ASP A 202 -32.30 31.61 -17.12
N HIS A 203 -33.07 31.67 -16.03
CA HIS A 203 -34.37 32.32 -16.07
C HIS A 203 -34.12 33.83 -16.08
N ASP A 204 -33.64 34.34 -17.21
CA ASP A 204 -33.65 35.77 -17.45
C ASP A 204 -35.03 36.21 -17.93
N THR A 205 -35.40 37.35 -17.41
CA THR A 205 -36.73 37.92 -17.33
C THR A 205 -36.89 38.80 -18.55
N ARG A 206 -37.73 38.44 -19.53
CA ARG A 206 -38.08 39.38 -20.62
C ARG A 206 -39.49 39.91 -20.45
N ARG A 207 -39.54 41.17 -19.99
CA ARG A 207 -40.67 42.11 -19.97
C ARG A 207 -41.42 42.17 -21.32
N SER A 208 -42.75 42.27 -21.18
CA SER A 208 -43.78 43.05 -21.89
C SER A 208 -43.51 43.68 -23.27
N PRO A 209 -44.59 43.83 -24.06
CA PRO A 209 -45.30 45.12 -24.07
C PRO A 209 -46.66 45.10 -23.36
#